data_AF-A0A846X5T0-F1
#
_entry.id   AF-A0A846X5T0-F1
#
_cell.length_a   1.000
_cell.length_b   1.000
_cell.length_c   1.000
_cell.angle_alpha   90.00
_cell.angle_beta   90.00
_cell.angle_gamma   90.00
#
_symmetry.space_group_name_H-M   'P 1'
#
loop_
_entity.id
_entity.type
_entity.pdbx_description
1 polymer ?
#
loop_
_entity_poly.entity_id
_entity_poly.type
_entity_poly.pdbx_seq_one_letter_code
_entity_poly.pdbx_strand_id
1 'polypeptide(L)'
;MDANDAVPPLLDGCAAHLLEPPINVVRLSLHPDGLAPRIVDLGAWRAHLLHQVSARADRTADPRLVALLAECREYPAGEPGPEPSGPVIELVLRMPDGAPHLRLFSVVSAVLTPHDATVDELHLETFLPADEATRERLQARP
;
A
#
# COMPACT_ATOMS: atom_id res chain seq x y z
N MET A 1 7.14 -11.80 -11.25
CA MET A 1 6.37 -10.64 -11.71
C MET A 1 4.92 -11.09 -11.78
N ASP A 2 4.24 -11.14 -10.64
CA ASP A 2 2.78 -11.32 -10.63
C ASP A 2 2.20 -10.04 -10.02
N ALA A 3 2.30 -8.96 -10.79
CA ALA A 3 1.47 -7.79 -10.56
C ALA A 3 0.13 -8.13 -11.22
N ASN A 4 -0.93 -8.26 -10.43
CA ASN A 4 -2.29 -8.52 -10.90
C ASN A 4 -2.63 -7.52 -12.02
N ASP A 5 -3.20 -7.96 -13.15
CA ASP A 5 -3.43 -7.14 -14.36
C ASP A 5 -4.29 -5.87 -14.12
N ALA A 6 -4.89 -5.75 -12.93
CA ALA A 6 -5.63 -4.59 -12.41
C ALA A 6 -4.75 -3.38 -12.01
N VAL A 7 -3.43 -3.50 -12.08
CA VAL A 7 -2.45 -2.51 -11.60
C VAL A 7 -2.33 -1.21 -12.44
N PRO A 8 -2.52 -1.18 -13.78
CA PRO A 8 -2.26 0.04 -14.57
C PRO A 8 -3.11 1.28 -14.19
N PRO A 9 -4.43 1.19 -13.96
CA PRO A 9 -5.23 2.35 -13.53
C PRO A 9 -4.88 2.84 -12.10
N LEU A 10 -4.40 1.91 -11.26
CA LEU A 10 -3.96 2.23 -9.91
C LEU A 10 -2.69 3.08 -9.95
N LEU A 11 -1.72 2.71 -10.79
CA LEU A 11 -0.39 3.31 -10.83
C LEU A 11 -0.30 4.58 -11.68
N ASP A 12 -1.38 5.01 -12.32
CA ASP A 12 -1.36 6.19 -13.19
C ASP A 12 -0.84 7.43 -12.44
N GLY A 13 0.10 8.13 -13.05
CA GLY A 13 0.79 9.29 -12.47
C GLY A 13 1.86 8.97 -11.41
N CYS A 14 2.11 7.71 -11.05
CA CYS A 14 3.23 7.36 -10.15
C CYS A 14 4.57 7.45 -10.89
N ALA A 15 5.61 7.96 -10.21
CA ALA A 15 6.94 8.06 -10.78
C ALA A 15 7.53 6.68 -11.08
N ALA A 16 8.20 6.54 -12.23
CA ALA A 16 8.73 5.26 -12.73
C ALA A 16 9.66 4.56 -11.72
N HIS A 17 10.47 5.32 -10.97
CA HIS A 17 11.39 4.79 -9.97
C HIS A 17 10.69 4.08 -8.79
N LEU A 18 9.40 4.35 -8.56
CA LEU A 18 8.59 3.66 -7.54
C LEU A 18 7.98 2.35 -8.08
N LEU A 19 8.00 2.17 -9.40
CA LEU A 19 7.41 1.02 -10.10
C LEU A 19 8.45 -0.01 -10.53
N GLU A 20 9.74 0.27 -10.29
CA GLU A 20 10.84 -0.66 -10.56
C GLU A 20 10.78 -1.84 -9.57
N PRO A 21 10.75 -3.09 -10.06
CA PRO A 21 10.75 -4.25 -9.17
C PRO A 21 12.05 -4.37 -8.34
N PRO A 22 11.97 -4.79 -7.07
CA PRO A 22 10.75 -5.09 -6.32
C PRO A 22 10.02 -3.82 -5.85
N ILE A 23 8.73 -3.71 -6.20
CA ILE A 23 7.89 -2.58 -5.81
C ILE A 23 7.62 -2.65 -4.31
N ASN A 24 8.01 -1.61 -3.59
CA ASN A 24 7.66 -1.46 -2.17
C ASN A 24 6.35 -0.68 -2.06
N VAL A 25 5.27 -1.38 -1.68
CA VAL A 25 3.91 -0.81 -1.59
C VAL A 25 3.83 0.33 -0.57
N VAL A 26 4.60 0.28 0.52
CA VAL A 26 4.63 1.35 1.53
C VAL A 26 5.23 2.63 0.92
N ARG A 27 6.34 2.51 0.19
CA ARG A 27 6.94 3.64 -0.53
C ARG A 27 5.98 4.16 -1.59
N LEU A 28 5.47 3.28 -2.46
CA LEU A 28 4.52 3.65 -3.50
C LEU A 28 3.30 4.40 -2.95
N SER A 29 2.80 3.97 -1.79
CA SER A 29 1.60 4.56 -1.16
C SER A 29 1.85 5.93 -0.53
N LEU A 30 3.02 6.12 0.10
CA LEU A 30 3.29 7.29 0.95
C LEU A 30 4.20 8.33 0.29
N HIS A 31 4.93 7.98 -0.77
CA HIS A 31 5.81 8.90 -1.46
C HIS A 31 5.01 10.00 -2.16
N PRO A 32 5.47 11.27 -2.14
CA PRO A 32 4.79 12.38 -2.82
C PRO A 32 4.62 12.17 -4.32
N ASP A 33 5.60 11.52 -4.97
CA ASP A 33 5.52 11.15 -6.40
C ASP A 33 4.84 9.79 -6.64
N GLY A 34 4.21 9.22 -5.60
CA GLY A 34 3.46 7.96 -5.66
C GLY A 34 1.96 8.21 -5.56
N LEU A 35 1.27 7.36 -4.80
CA LEU A 35 -0.18 7.45 -4.62
C LEU A 35 -0.59 8.53 -3.61
N ALA A 36 0.31 9.01 -2.76
CA ALA A 36 -0.02 9.89 -1.63
C ALA A 36 -0.91 11.09 -1.98
N PRO A 37 -0.69 11.83 -3.10
CA PRO A 37 -1.55 12.96 -3.48
C PRO A 37 -2.99 12.57 -3.81
N ARG A 38 -3.22 11.30 -4.18
CA ARG A 38 -4.53 10.77 -4.58
C ARG A 38 -5.30 10.17 -3.41
N ILE A 39 -4.66 9.90 -2.27
CA ILE A 39 -5.32 9.29 -1.11
C ILE A 39 -6.25 10.29 -0.44
N VAL A 40 -7.51 9.92 -0.25
CA VAL A 40 -8.53 10.80 0.33
C VAL A 40 -8.22 11.12 1.80
N ASP A 41 -7.89 10.10 2.60
CA ASP A 41 -7.49 10.22 4.00
C ASP A 41 -6.05 9.73 4.20
N LEU A 42 -5.10 10.53 3.70
CA LEU A 42 -3.68 10.19 3.76
C LEU A 42 -3.18 10.06 5.20
N GLY A 43 -3.72 10.84 6.13
CA GLY A 43 -3.33 10.80 7.55
C GLY A 43 -3.65 9.45 8.18
N ALA A 44 -4.90 9.00 8.08
CA ALA A 44 -5.30 7.69 8.61
C ALA A 44 -4.58 6.54 7.90
N TRP A 45 -4.46 6.59 6.58
CA TRP A 45 -3.76 5.57 5.78
C TRP A 45 -2.29 5.45 6.18
N ARG A 46 -1.59 6.59 6.31
CA ARG A 46 -0.18 6.63 6.73
C ARG A 46 0.00 6.08 8.13
N ALA A 47 -0.85 6.49 9.08
CA ALA A 47 -0.77 5.99 10.45
C ALA A 47 -0.88 4.46 10.50
N HIS A 48 -1.82 3.89 9.72
CA HIS A 48 -2.00 2.45 9.61
C HIS A 48 -0.80 1.72 9.01
N LEU A 49 -0.28 2.18 7.87
CA LEU A 49 0.89 1.53 7.25
C LEU A 49 2.12 1.59 8.15
N LEU A 50 2.40 2.74 8.77
CA LEU A 50 3.54 2.86 9.69
C LEU A 50 3.38 1.98 10.92
N HIS A 51 2.16 1.84 11.45
CA HIS A 51 1.88 0.91 12.54
C HIS A 51 2.15 -0.53 12.14
N GLN A 52 1.68 -0.96 10.97
CA GLN A 52 1.94 -2.32 10.46
C GLN A 52 3.43 -2.60 10.25
N VAL A 53 4.16 -1.67 9.64
CA VAL A 53 5.62 -1.81 9.41
C VAL A 53 6.37 -1.86 10.74
N SER A 54 6.01 -1.01 11.71
CA SER A 54 6.60 -1.04 13.06
C SER A 54 6.37 -2.38 13.73
N ALA A 55 5.12 -2.86 13.76
CA ALA A 55 4.79 -4.14 14.36
C ALA A 55 5.53 -5.32 13.70
N ARG A 56 5.77 -5.26 12.39
CA ARG A 56 6.56 -6.27 11.67
C ARG A 56 8.05 -6.16 12.01
N ALA A 57 8.60 -4.95 12.09
CA ALA A 57 9.99 -4.73 12.50
C ALA A 57 10.24 -5.28 13.91
N ASP A 58 9.30 -5.05 14.85
CA ASP A 58 9.41 -5.53 16.22
C ASP A 58 9.38 -7.07 16.30
N ARG A 59 8.57 -7.74 15.49
CA ARG A 59 8.48 -9.21 15.46
C ARG A 59 9.68 -9.88 14.78
N THR A 60 10.23 -9.27 13.73
CA THR A 60 11.25 -9.90 12.87
C THR A 60 12.67 -9.42 13.17
N ALA A 61 12.81 -8.31 13.89
CA ALA A 61 14.07 -7.59 14.07
C ALA A 61 14.79 -7.24 12.76
N ASP A 62 14.04 -7.08 11.66
CA ASP A 62 14.62 -6.78 10.34
C ASP A 62 15.06 -5.31 10.25
N PRO A 63 16.38 -5.03 10.11
CA PRO A 63 16.88 -3.65 9.98
C PRO A 63 16.37 -2.94 8.72
N ARG A 64 15.97 -3.68 7.67
CA ARG A 64 15.40 -3.10 6.45
C ARG A 64 14.05 -2.44 6.75
N LEU A 65 13.24 -3.02 7.63
CA LEU A 65 11.94 -2.45 8.04
C LEU A 65 12.11 -1.22 8.92
N VAL A 66 13.13 -1.21 9.79
CA VAL A 66 13.47 -0.03 10.61
C VAL A 66 13.90 1.14 9.72
N ALA A 67 14.73 0.88 8.72
CA ALA A 67 15.16 1.88 7.74
C ALA A 67 13.97 2.40 6.92
N LEU A 68 13.09 1.51 6.45
CA LEU A 68 11.87 1.88 5.74
C LEU A 68 10.95 2.75 6.59
N LEU A 69 10.79 2.43 7.87
CA LEU A 69 9.97 3.21 8.80
C LEU A 69 10.54 4.63 8.99
N ALA A 70 11.87 4.75 9.10
CA ALA A 70 12.54 6.04 9.20
C ALA A 70 12.34 6.88 7.93
N GLU A 71 12.58 6.29 6.77
CA GLU A 71 12.37 6.93 5.46
C GLU A 71 10.91 7.40 5.29
N CYS A 72 9.93 6.53 5.50
CA CYS A 72 8.52 6.89 5.32
C CYS A 72 8.02 7.92 6.33
N ARG A 73 8.72 8.09 7.47
CA ARG A 73 8.41 9.16 8.42
C ARG A 73 8.77 10.55 7.90
N GLU A 74 9.71 10.65 6.97
CA GLU A 74 10.14 11.90 6.35
C GLU A 74 9.19 12.38 5.25
N TYR A 75 8.37 11.48 4.69
CA TYR A 75 7.37 11.86 3.68
C TYR A 75 6.31 12.80 4.26
N PRO A 76 5.81 13.76 3.45
CA PRO A 76 4.74 14.66 3.85
C PRO A 76 3.55 13.89 4.41
N ALA A 77 3.16 14.23 5.63
CA ALA A 77 1.94 13.73 6.21
C ALA A 77 0.78 14.64 5.78
N GLY A 78 -0.35 14.04 5.38
CA GLY A 78 -1.62 14.76 5.38
C GLY A 78 -2.01 15.18 6.79
N GLU A 79 -3.09 15.95 6.93
CA GLU A 79 -3.66 16.22 8.25
C GLU A 79 -3.98 14.90 8.96
N PRO A 80 -3.74 14.80 10.28
CA PRO A 80 -4.05 13.59 11.03
C PRO A 80 -5.54 13.28 10.88
N GLY A 81 -5.83 12.18 10.20
CA GLY A 81 -7.17 11.61 10.09
C GLY A 81 -7.61 10.98 11.41
N PRO A 82 -8.91 10.67 11.57
CA PRO A 82 -9.40 9.94 12.73
C PRO A 82 -8.67 8.60 12.88
N GLU A 83 -8.44 8.18 14.13
CA GLU A 83 -7.84 6.86 14.38
C GLU A 83 -8.71 5.75 13.76
N PRO A 84 -8.10 4.79 13.06
CA PRO A 84 -8.85 3.72 12.43
C PRO A 84 -9.56 2.85 13.46
N SER A 85 -10.84 2.59 13.22
CA SER A 85 -11.73 1.84 14.10
C SER A 85 -11.66 0.30 13.91
N GLY A 86 -10.65 -0.21 13.19
CA GLY A 86 -10.58 -1.64 12.88
C GLY A 86 -9.25 -2.12 12.29
N PRO A 87 -9.08 -3.45 12.13
CA PRO A 87 -7.83 -4.07 11.67
C PRO A 87 -7.56 -3.85 10.18
N VAL A 88 -8.52 -3.35 9.42
CA VAL A 88 -8.43 -3.10 7.97
C VAL A 88 -8.87 -1.66 7.71
N ILE A 89 -7.98 -0.85 7.12
CA ILE A 89 -8.35 0.44 6.54
C ILE A 89 -8.67 0.25 5.05
N GLU A 90 -9.71 0.94 4.61
CA GLU A 90 -10.01 1.14 3.21
C GLU A 90 -9.11 2.24 2.60
N LEU A 91 -8.33 1.89 1.57
CA LEU A 91 -7.63 2.82 0.71
C LEU A 91 -8.62 3.42 -0.30
N VAL A 92 -8.86 4.73 -0.18
CA VAL A 92 -9.71 5.47 -1.12
C VAL A 92 -8.85 6.40 -1.96
N LEU A 93 -8.85 6.18 -3.28
CA LEU A 93 -8.06 6.92 -4.25
C LEU A 93 -8.93 7.80 -5.14
N ARG A 94 -8.57 9.08 -5.20
CA ARG A 94 -9.07 10.02 -6.21
C ARG A 94 -8.49 9.66 -7.57
N MET A 95 -9.34 9.73 -8.59
CA MET A 95 -8.95 9.43 -9.96
C MET A 95 -8.66 10.72 -10.72
N PRO A 96 -7.56 10.77 -11.49
CA PRO A 96 -7.11 11.99 -12.17
C PRO A 96 -8.06 12.43 -13.29
N ASP A 97 -8.84 11.51 -13.85
CA ASP A 97 -9.83 11.72 -14.91
C ASP A 97 -11.20 12.20 -14.39
N GLY A 98 -11.34 12.44 -13.08
CA GLY A 98 -12.61 12.83 -12.45
C GLY A 98 -13.62 11.69 -12.34
N ALA A 99 -13.23 10.45 -12.64
CA ALA A 99 -14.06 9.28 -12.41
C ALA A 99 -14.29 9.04 -10.91
N PRO A 100 -15.25 8.16 -10.53
CA PRO A 100 -15.49 7.83 -9.12
C PRO A 100 -14.20 7.39 -8.41
N HIS A 101 -14.14 7.48 -7.08
CA HIS A 101 -12.99 6.99 -6.34
C HIS A 101 -12.80 5.48 -6.54
N LEU A 102 -11.55 5.00 -6.52
CA LEU A 102 -11.26 3.59 -6.32
C LEU A 102 -11.19 3.31 -4.83
N ARG A 103 -11.82 2.22 -4.40
CA ARG A 103 -11.92 1.84 -2.99
C ARG A 103 -11.39 0.44 -2.78
N LEU A 104 -10.33 0.29 -2.01
CA LEU A 104 -9.56 -0.95 -1.89
C LEU A 104 -9.35 -1.32 -0.43
N PHE A 105 -9.41 -2.61 -0.11
CA PHE A 105 -8.89 -3.14 1.14
C PHE A 105 -7.45 -3.62 0.93
N SER A 106 -6.52 -3.24 1.81
CA SER A 106 -5.21 -3.89 1.86
C SER A 106 -5.27 -5.13 2.74
N VAL A 107 -4.77 -6.24 2.19
CA VAL A 107 -4.62 -7.51 2.88
C VAL A 107 -3.16 -7.92 2.81
N VAL A 108 -2.52 -8.03 3.98
CA VAL A 108 -1.17 -8.56 4.10
C VAL A 108 -1.25 -10.07 4.35
N SER A 109 -0.57 -10.85 3.51
CA SER A 109 -0.43 -12.30 3.65
C SER A 109 1.05 -12.65 3.73
N ALA A 110 1.43 -13.57 4.61
CA ALA A 110 2.81 -14.06 4.72
C ALA A 110 2.88 -15.54 4.33
N VAL A 111 3.89 -15.89 3.53
CA VAL A 111 4.18 -17.30 3.20
C VAL A 111 5.17 -17.84 4.23
N LEU A 112 4.68 -18.73 5.10
CA LEU A 112 5.50 -19.43 6.09
C LEU A 112 5.94 -20.78 5.53
N THR A 113 7.24 -20.96 5.29
CA THR A 113 7.80 -22.28 4.92
C THR A 113 8.38 -22.98 6.14
N PRO A 114 7.89 -24.19 6.51
CA PRO A 114 8.28 -24.88 7.74
C PRO A 114 9.68 -25.52 7.71
N HIS A 115 10.61 -25.07 6.84
CA HIS A 115 11.89 -25.76 6.65
C HIS A 115 13.18 -24.93 6.67
N ASP A 116 13.13 -23.62 6.86
CA ASP A 116 14.33 -22.89 7.25
C ASP A 116 13.94 -21.55 7.85
N ALA A 117 14.32 -21.30 9.10
CA ALA A 117 14.12 -20.03 9.79
C ALA A 117 14.98 -18.89 9.21
N THR A 118 15.56 -19.07 8.02
CA THR A 118 16.49 -18.16 7.35
C THR A 118 16.02 -17.72 5.96
N VAL A 119 14.89 -18.24 5.46
CA VAL A 119 14.30 -17.77 4.20
C VAL A 119 13.48 -16.52 4.51
N ASP A 120 13.88 -15.38 3.94
CA ASP A 120 13.18 -14.10 3.98
C ASP A 120 11.66 -14.33 3.88
N GLU A 121 10.92 -14.04 4.95
CA GLU A 121 9.47 -14.23 5.02
C GLU A 121 8.81 -13.37 3.93
N LEU A 122 8.30 -14.03 2.87
CA LEU A 122 7.66 -13.32 1.75
C LEU A 122 6.32 -12.80 2.23
N HIS A 123 6.22 -11.48 2.31
CA HIS A 123 4.96 -10.79 2.59
C HIS A 123 4.40 -10.24 1.29
N LEU A 124 3.18 -10.66 0.97
CA LEU A 124 2.40 -10.21 -0.15
C LEU A 124 1.36 -9.22 0.36
N GLU A 125 1.34 -8.03 -0.21
CA GLU A 125 0.27 -7.07 0.02
C GLU A 125 -0.68 -7.09 -1.18
N THR A 126 -1.95 -7.38 -0.91
CA THR A 126 -2.99 -7.53 -1.91
C THR A 126 -4.04 -6.45 -1.73
N PHE A 127 -4.33 -5.70 -2.78
CA PHE A 127 -5.42 -4.73 -2.82
C PHE A 127 -6.67 -5.34 -3.44
N LEU A 128 -7.74 -5.43 -2.67
CA LEU A 128 -9.01 -6.02 -3.09
C LEU A 128 -10.08 -4.93 -3.26
N PRO A 129 -10.91 -4.96 -4.32
CA PRO A 129 -11.98 -3.98 -4.50
C PRO A 129 -12.99 -4.04 -3.35
N ALA A 130 -13.27 -2.88 -2.75
CA ALA A 130 -14.21 -2.73 -1.65
C ALA A 130 -15.68 -2.60 -2.11
N ASP A 131 -15.90 -2.31 -3.40
CA ASP A 131 -17.23 -2.24 -4.00
C ASP A 131 -17.26 -2.75 -5.46
N GLU A 132 -18.48 -2.92 -5.99
CA GLU A 132 -18.71 -3.36 -7.38
C GLU A 132 -18.10 -2.41 -8.39
N ALA A 133 -18.28 -1.10 -8.20
CA ALA A 133 -17.78 -0.09 -9.13
C ALA A 133 -16.24 -0.12 -9.25
N THR A 134 -15.53 -0.31 -8.14
CA THR A 134 -14.08 -0.50 -8.14
C THR A 134 -13.71 -1.80 -8.85
N ARG A 135 -14.44 -2.89 -8.59
CA ARG A 135 -14.17 -4.18 -9.23
C ARG A 135 -14.33 -4.13 -10.74
N GLU A 136 -15.46 -3.62 -11.23
CA GLU A 136 -15.75 -3.48 -12.66
C GLU A 136 -14.66 -2.67 -13.35
N ARG A 137 -14.20 -1.58 -12.74
CA ARG A 137 -13.17 -0.72 -13.34
C ARG A 137 -11.77 -1.33 -13.33
N LEU A 138 -11.43 -2.11 -12.32
CA LEU A 138 -10.17 -2.87 -12.31
C LEU A 138 -10.18 -4.02 -13.33
N GLN A 139 -11.37 -4.53 -13.68
CA GLN A 139 -11.55 -5.60 -14.67
C GLN A 139 -11.77 -5.09 -16.09
N ALA A 140 -12.19 -3.83 -16.25
CA ALA A 140 -12.34 -3.19 -17.54
C ALA A 140 -10.98 -3.09 -18.22
N ARG A 141 -10.75 -3.96 -19.20
CA ARG A 141 -9.56 -3.93 -20.06
C ARG A 141 -9.54 -2.62 -20.86
N PRO A 142 -8.37 -2.00 -21.08
CA PRO A 142 -8.23 -0.96 -22.09
C PRO A 142 -8.51 -1.50 -23.51
#